data_AF-A0A1G2Z1W9-F1
#
_entry.id   AF-A0A1G2Z1W9-F1
#
_cell.length_a   1.000
_cell.length_b   1.000
_cell.length_c   1.000
_cell.angle_alpha   90.00
_cell.angle_beta   90.00
_cell.angle_gamma   90.00
#
_symmetry.space_group_name_H-M   'P 1'
#
loop_
_entity.id
_entity.type
_entity.pdbx_description
1 polymer ?
#
loop_
_entity_poly.entity_id
_entity_poly.type
_entity_poly.pdbx_seq_one_letter_code
_entity_poly.pdbx_strand_id
1 'polypeptide(L)'
;MAKSLVVFIILLVTAVFISGCNTVEPKSAEIPEVGSLEAGPDNDESNKIAPVDSEPDKVKTGESVPNVVESAKAEHKGLKPVPAASFHDKCANILKEYVNDKGMVDYQGLRRKRIELRALLREFDNLERREYESWSSEDKIVFWINVYNLQKLSIVTDNYPIKPSSRILTVFYRGTNSIRHIEEKITGHKFLVMDEEFTFGAIEKRFFRGEFDDPRIFFAISSACLSSPPLRNEPYYGSNLSQQLDEQTGRFLSSPLAFGIDREKRKVYLSALFQSSWYGREFVKKFAIDRKFKDQSAETRAVLNFITNYISKKDVTFLETGNYTIKYMTYDWTINDGS
;
A
#
# COMPACT_ATOMS: atom_id res chain seq x y z
N MET A 1 73.83 3.97 -18.90
CA MET A 1 72.82 4.21 -19.96
C MET A 1 71.88 3.00 -19.92
N ALA A 2 70.57 3.06 -19.75
CA ALA A 2 69.59 4.13 -19.80
C ALA A 2 68.53 3.88 -18.71
N LYS A 3 68.00 4.97 -18.15
CA LYS A 3 66.88 5.00 -17.20
C LYS A 3 65.59 4.79 -18.02
N SER A 4 64.73 3.85 -17.62
CA SER A 4 63.36 3.80 -18.15
C SER A 4 62.41 4.33 -17.09
N LEU A 5 61.79 5.45 -17.45
CA LEU A 5 60.91 6.29 -16.66
C LEU A 5 59.51 5.66 -16.63
N VAL A 6 59.10 5.07 -15.51
CA VAL A 6 57.70 4.64 -15.32
C VAL A 6 56.91 5.84 -14.83
N VAL A 7 56.15 6.43 -15.77
CA VAL A 7 55.23 7.53 -15.52
C VAL A 7 53.98 6.97 -14.80
N PHE A 8 53.81 7.34 -13.53
CA PHE A 8 52.57 7.14 -12.78
C PHE A 8 51.53 8.16 -13.26
N ILE A 9 50.51 7.71 -14.01
CA ILE A 9 49.33 8.52 -14.30
C ILE A 9 48.40 8.45 -13.07
N ILE A 10 48.50 9.44 -12.21
CA ILE A 10 47.54 9.69 -11.13
C ILE A 10 46.36 10.44 -11.76
N LEU A 11 45.24 9.77 -11.93
CA LEU A 11 43.97 10.38 -12.34
C LEU A 11 43.37 11.12 -11.13
N LEU A 12 43.69 12.40 -11.01
CA LEU A 12 42.97 13.34 -10.15
C LEU A 12 41.59 13.61 -10.77
N VAL A 13 40.53 13.04 -10.19
CA VAL A 13 39.15 13.48 -10.48
C VAL A 13 38.86 14.64 -9.54
N THR A 14 39.05 15.86 -10.03
CA THR A 14 38.62 17.08 -9.35
C THR A 14 37.11 17.21 -9.49
N ALA A 15 36.41 17.18 -8.35
CA ALA A 15 35.01 17.61 -8.28
C ALA A 15 34.97 19.14 -8.45
N VAL A 16 34.57 19.59 -9.64
CA VAL A 16 34.20 20.99 -9.89
C VAL A 16 32.68 21.08 -9.73
N PHE A 17 32.23 21.50 -8.56
CA PHE A 17 30.89 22.06 -8.36
C PHE A 17 31.05 23.34 -7.54
N ILE A 18 31.16 24.48 -8.23
CA ILE A 18 30.90 25.79 -7.64
C ILE A 18 30.07 26.62 -8.63
N SER A 19 29.08 27.30 -8.03
CA SER A 19 28.27 28.43 -8.52
C SER A 19 26.94 28.13 -9.19
N GLY A 20 25.86 28.47 -8.46
CA GLY A 20 24.57 28.78 -9.06
C GLY A 20 23.32 28.75 -8.17
N CYS A 21 23.41 28.79 -6.83
CA CYS A 21 22.21 29.04 -6.01
C CYS A 21 22.04 30.54 -5.78
N ASN A 22 21.16 31.17 -6.55
CA ASN A 22 20.53 32.43 -6.15
C ASN A 22 19.52 32.12 -5.03
N THR A 23 19.80 32.64 -3.84
CA THR A 23 18.86 32.70 -2.72
C THR A 23 17.78 33.73 -3.04
N VAL A 24 16.54 33.26 -3.20
CA VAL A 24 15.35 34.12 -3.11
C VAL A 24 14.76 33.91 -1.72
N GLU A 25 14.84 34.95 -0.89
CA GLU A 25 14.19 35.02 0.41
C GLU A 25 12.66 34.95 0.25
N PRO A 26 11.92 34.16 1.05
CA PRO A 26 10.48 34.28 1.12
C PRO A 26 10.11 35.52 1.94
N LYS A 27 9.41 36.43 1.27
CA LYS A 27 8.82 37.66 1.80
C LYS A 27 7.82 37.32 2.93
N SER A 28 8.04 37.95 4.08
CA SER A 28 7.16 37.91 5.26
C SER A 28 5.75 38.36 4.91
N ALA A 29 4.74 37.58 5.28
CA ALA A 29 3.33 37.97 5.19
C ALA A 29 2.91 38.59 6.53
N GLU A 30 2.39 39.81 6.45
CA GLU A 30 1.88 40.61 7.57
C GLU A 30 0.64 39.96 8.21
N ILE A 31 0.61 39.99 9.54
CA ILE A 31 -0.54 39.66 10.39
C ILE A 31 -1.30 40.97 10.64
N PRO A 32 -2.62 41.06 10.40
CA PRO A 32 -3.41 42.16 10.94
C PRO A 32 -3.82 41.87 12.39
N GLU A 33 -3.57 42.84 13.25
CA GLU A 33 -3.88 42.87 14.68
C GLU A 33 -5.39 42.81 15.01
N VAL A 34 -5.59 42.39 16.26
CA VAL A 34 -6.82 42.14 16.99
C VAL A 34 -7.66 43.41 17.23
N GLY A 35 -8.97 43.29 17.04
CA GLY A 35 -9.98 44.19 17.60
C GLY A 35 -10.78 43.48 18.70
N SER A 36 -10.58 43.94 19.94
CA SER A 36 -11.23 43.54 21.20
C SER A 36 -12.69 44.00 21.30
N LEU A 37 -13.60 43.16 21.80
CA LEU A 37 -14.82 43.58 22.52
C LEU A 37 -15.33 42.49 23.50
N GLU A 38 -15.08 42.75 24.78
CA GLU A 38 -15.95 42.69 25.99
C GLU A 38 -16.81 41.46 26.38
N ALA A 39 -17.04 41.41 27.69
CA ALA A 39 -17.49 40.28 28.50
C ALA A 39 -18.94 40.38 29.02
N GLY A 40 -19.59 39.22 29.17
CA GLY A 40 -20.62 38.87 30.16
C GLY A 40 -22.06 39.38 29.93
N PRO A 41 -23.09 38.85 30.64
CA PRO A 41 -23.02 37.88 31.75
C PRO A 41 -23.93 36.64 31.61
N ASP A 42 -23.81 35.76 32.62
CA ASP A 42 -24.62 34.60 32.98
C ASP A 42 -26.14 34.83 32.90
N ASN A 43 -26.88 33.75 32.63
CA ASN A 43 -28.13 33.46 33.32
C ASN A 43 -28.38 31.94 33.37
N ASP A 44 -28.48 31.48 34.61
CA ASP A 44 -28.94 30.19 35.09
C ASP A 44 -30.47 30.20 35.16
N GLU A 45 -31.16 29.18 34.64
CA GLU A 45 -32.44 28.75 35.21
C GLU A 45 -32.79 27.29 34.83
N SER A 46 -32.69 26.46 35.86
CA SER A 46 -33.37 25.19 36.13
C SER A 46 -34.58 24.79 35.28
N ASN A 47 -34.68 23.50 34.94
CA ASN A 47 -35.79 22.72 35.46
C ASN A 47 -35.47 21.22 35.65
N LYS A 48 -35.88 20.73 36.82
CA LYS A 48 -35.85 19.34 37.30
C LYS A 48 -37.00 18.55 36.65
N ILE A 49 -36.86 17.22 36.57
CA ILE A 49 -37.81 16.24 37.15
C ILE A 49 -37.10 14.87 37.15
N ALA A 50 -37.24 14.19 38.28
CA ALA A 50 -36.62 12.92 38.67
C ALA A 50 -37.60 11.73 38.46
N PRO A 51 -37.21 10.48 38.77
CA PRO A 51 -37.70 9.24 38.14
C PRO A 51 -38.88 8.60 38.87
N VAL A 52 -39.51 7.62 38.23
CA VAL A 52 -40.48 6.71 38.86
C VAL A 52 -39.99 5.27 38.72
N ASP A 53 -39.58 4.70 39.86
CA ASP A 53 -39.52 3.27 40.13
C ASP A 53 -40.91 2.77 40.55
N SER A 54 -41.27 1.55 40.17
CA SER A 54 -42.06 0.63 41.02
C SER A 54 -42.08 -0.80 40.46
N GLU A 55 -41.43 -1.69 41.19
CA GLU A 55 -41.65 -3.15 41.27
C GLU A 55 -42.73 -3.44 42.36
N PRO A 56 -43.09 -4.70 42.71
CA PRO A 56 -43.14 -5.99 41.98
C PRO A 56 -44.46 -6.78 42.25
N ASP A 57 -44.72 -7.91 41.56
CA ASP A 57 -45.08 -9.18 42.24
C ASP A 57 -45.24 -10.43 41.33
N LYS A 58 -44.64 -11.54 41.81
CA LYS A 58 -45.01 -12.98 41.77
C LYS A 58 -45.02 -13.86 40.49
N VAL A 59 -43.94 -14.66 40.45
CA VAL A 59 -43.73 -16.07 40.09
C VAL A 59 -44.97 -17.00 39.97
N LYS A 60 -44.99 -17.83 38.91
CA LYS A 60 -45.26 -19.29 38.97
C LYS A 60 -44.54 -20.07 37.86
N THR A 61 -44.08 -21.24 38.26
CA THR A 61 -43.17 -22.25 37.68
C THR A 61 -43.73 -23.06 36.50
N GLY A 62 -42.84 -23.57 35.62
CA GLY A 62 -43.11 -24.68 34.71
C GLY A 62 -41.93 -25.07 33.79
N GLU A 63 -41.18 -26.08 34.24
CA GLU A 63 -40.45 -27.16 33.51
C GLU A 63 -39.42 -26.90 32.37
N SER A 64 -38.30 -27.61 32.51
CA SER A 64 -37.21 -27.95 31.55
C SER A 64 -37.71 -28.94 30.47
N VAL A 65 -37.10 -29.19 29.30
CA VAL A 65 -35.71 -29.48 28.88
C VAL A 65 -35.57 -29.24 27.33
N PRO A 66 -34.46 -29.56 26.61
CA PRO A 66 -33.85 -28.66 25.64
C PRO A 66 -34.18 -29.02 24.17
N ASN A 67 -34.00 -28.09 23.23
CA ASN A 67 -33.90 -28.51 21.83
C ASN A 67 -32.85 -27.72 21.03
N VAL A 68 -31.75 -28.45 20.81
CA VAL A 68 -30.94 -28.58 19.59
C VAL A 68 -31.04 -27.46 18.57
N VAL A 69 -29.89 -26.81 18.40
CA VAL A 69 -29.53 -25.95 17.27
C VAL A 69 -29.63 -26.74 15.97
N GLU A 70 -30.64 -26.44 15.16
CA GLU A 70 -30.67 -26.81 13.75
C GLU A 70 -30.20 -25.61 12.92
N SER A 71 -29.12 -25.84 12.18
CA SER A 71 -28.45 -24.87 11.32
C SER A 71 -29.36 -24.49 10.15
N ALA A 72 -30.04 -23.36 10.27
CA ALA A 72 -30.76 -22.77 9.14
C ALA A 72 -29.73 -22.22 8.14
N LYS A 73 -29.52 -22.97 7.06
CA LYS A 73 -29.00 -22.48 5.77
C LYS A 73 -29.82 -21.25 5.36
N ALA A 74 -29.26 -20.07 5.59
CA ALA A 74 -29.76 -18.87 4.94
C ALA A 74 -29.36 -18.95 3.46
N GLU A 75 -30.35 -19.20 2.61
CA GLU A 75 -30.26 -18.99 1.17
C GLU A 75 -29.80 -17.55 0.92
N HIS A 76 -28.59 -17.41 0.37
CA HIS A 76 -28.16 -16.16 -0.24
C HIS A 76 -29.07 -15.86 -1.42
N LYS A 77 -30.12 -15.07 -1.18
CA LYS A 77 -30.84 -14.37 -2.25
C LYS A 77 -29.80 -13.56 -3.02
N GLY A 78 -29.57 -13.98 -4.27
CA GLY A 78 -28.65 -13.35 -5.18
C GLY A 78 -28.95 -11.86 -5.30
N LEU A 79 -28.07 -11.04 -4.76
CA LEU A 79 -27.91 -9.68 -5.25
C LEU A 79 -27.43 -9.81 -6.69
N LYS A 80 -28.22 -9.27 -7.63
CA LYS A 80 -27.77 -9.10 -9.01
C LYS A 80 -26.47 -8.29 -8.98
N PRO A 81 -25.40 -8.72 -9.69
CA PRO A 81 -24.20 -7.91 -9.79
C PRO A 81 -24.55 -6.59 -10.47
N VAL A 82 -24.25 -5.48 -9.77
CA VAL A 82 -24.06 -4.14 -10.35
C VAL A 82 -23.10 -4.30 -11.54
N PRO A 83 -23.27 -3.58 -12.67
CA PRO A 83 -22.57 -3.90 -13.92
C PRO A 83 -21.08 -4.12 -13.66
N ALA A 84 -20.66 -5.38 -13.73
CA ALA A 84 -19.27 -5.75 -13.71
C ALA A 84 -18.69 -5.10 -14.96
N ALA A 85 -17.89 -4.06 -14.78
CA ALA A 85 -17.20 -3.45 -15.89
C ALA A 85 -16.48 -4.57 -16.67
N SER A 86 -16.65 -4.60 -17.99
CA SER A 86 -16.25 -5.71 -18.87
C SER A 86 -14.78 -6.13 -18.74
N PHE A 87 -13.96 -5.27 -18.14
CA PHE A 87 -12.57 -5.52 -17.86
C PHE A 87 -12.34 -6.59 -16.77
N HIS A 88 -13.25 -6.83 -15.82
CA HIS A 88 -12.97 -7.74 -14.68
C HIS A 88 -12.58 -9.16 -15.11
N ASP A 89 -13.32 -9.75 -16.05
CA ASP A 89 -13.03 -11.11 -16.55
C ASP A 89 -11.72 -11.16 -17.32
N LYS A 90 -11.42 -10.11 -18.09
CA LYS A 90 -10.14 -9.99 -18.81
C LYS A 90 -8.97 -9.81 -17.86
N CYS A 91 -9.13 -8.99 -16.81
CA CYS A 91 -8.18 -8.86 -15.72
C CYS A 91 -7.92 -10.23 -15.07
N ALA A 92 -8.99 -10.95 -14.71
CA ALA A 92 -8.90 -12.27 -14.10
C ALA A 92 -8.16 -13.27 -14.97
N ASN A 93 -8.44 -13.31 -16.28
CA ASN A 93 -7.73 -14.19 -17.20
C ASN A 93 -6.23 -13.89 -17.25
N ILE A 94 -5.84 -12.62 -17.40
CA ILE A 94 -4.42 -12.23 -17.42
C ILE A 94 -3.74 -12.56 -16.09
N LEU A 95 -4.33 -12.18 -14.97
CA LEU A 95 -3.71 -12.39 -13.66
C LEU A 95 -3.60 -13.88 -13.33
N LYS A 96 -4.61 -14.68 -13.64
CA LYS A 96 -4.62 -16.11 -13.39
C LYS A 96 -3.63 -16.88 -14.28
N GLU A 97 -3.48 -16.47 -15.53
CA GLU A 97 -2.59 -17.14 -16.48
C GLU A 97 -1.11 -16.79 -16.23
N TYR A 98 -0.82 -15.54 -15.89
CA TYR A 98 0.56 -15.03 -15.84
C TYR A 98 1.09 -14.77 -14.44
N VAL A 99 0.29 -14.90 -13.38
CA VAL A 99 0.74 -14.70 -11.99
C VAL A 99 0.52 -15.98 -11.19
N ASN A 100 1.59 -16.51 -10.60
CA ASN A 100 1.50 -17.72 -9.80
C ASN A 100 1.10 -17.46 -8.34
N ASP A 101 0.90 -18.52 -7.57
CA ASP A 101 0.49 -18.47 -6.15
C ASP A 101 1.52 -17.82 -5.22
N LYS A 102 2.73 -17.53 -5.70
CA LYS A 102 3.77 -16.76 -4.97
C LYS A 102 3.79 -15.28 -5.36
N GLY A 103 2.97 -14.86 -6.32
CA GLY A 103 2.94 -13.49 -6.85
C GLY A 103 4.09 -13.19 -7.82
N MET A 104 4.70 -14.24 -8.38
CA MET A 104 5.70 -14.12 -9.44
C MET A 104 5.01 -14.11 -10.80
N VAL A 105 5.55 -13.37 -11.75
CA VAL A 105 4.91 -13.11 -13.04
C VAL A 105 5.70 -13.79 -14.17
N ASP A 106 5.02 -14.52 -15.05
CA ASP A 106 5.57 -14.99 -16.33
C ASP A 106 5.60 -13.83 -17.34
N TYR A 107 6.58 -12.94 -17.19
CA TYR A 107 6.80 -11.81 -18.09
C TYR A 107 7.17 -12.28 -19.52
N GLN A 108 7.81 -13.44 -19.68
CA GLN A 108 8.14 -13.97 -21.01
C GLN A 108 6.86 -14.34 -21.77
N GLY A 109 5.94 -15.08 -21.13
CA GLY A 109 4.63 -15.43 -21.64
C GLY A 109 3.76 -14.21 -21.86
N LEU A 110 3.66 -13.33 -20.86
CA LEU A 110 2.86 -12.11 -20.95
C LEU A 110 3.33 -11.19 -22.09
N ARG A 111 4.63 -11.14 -22.37
CA ARG A 111 5.18 -10.38 -23.52
C ARG A 111 4.71 -10.92 -24.86
N ARG A 112 4.49 -12.24 -24.99
CA ARG A 112 3.90 -12.85 -26.20
C ARG A 112 2.43 -12.45 -26.36
N LYS A 113 1.71 -12.22 -25.27
CA LYS A 113 0.30 -11.75 -25.26
C LYS A 113 0.11 -10.27 -24.93
N ARG A 114 1.14 -9.43 -25.04
CA ARG A 114 1.09 -7.99 -24.74
C ARG A 114 -0.02 -7.22 -25.46
N ILE A 115 -0.49 -7.70 -26.61
CA ILE A 115 -1.60 -7.09 -27.36
C ILE A 115 -2.91 -7.22 -26.57
N GLU A 116 -3.15 -8.36 -25.91
CA GLU A 116 -4.34 -8.61 -25.08
C GLU A 116 -4.33 -7.70 -23.84
N LEU A 117 -3.18 -7.58 -23.17
CA LEU A 117 -3.00 -6.64 -22.06
C LEU A 117 -3.25 -5.19 -22.49
N ARG A 118 -2.72 -4.76 -23.64
CA ARG A 118 -2.98 -3.40 -24.17
C ARG A 118 -4.44 -3.18 -24.56
N ALA A 119 -5.14 -4.21 -25.04
CA ALA A 119 -6.56 -4.13 -25.35
C ALA A 119 -7.38 -3.89 -24.08
N LEU A 120 -7.07 -4.63 -23.00
CA LEU A 120 -7.66 -4.42 -21.68
C LEU A 120 -7.38 -3.01 -21.14
N LEU A 121 -6.14 -2.52 -21.26
CA LEU A 121 -5.81 -1.18 -20.78
C LEU A 121 -6.57 -0.07 -21.51
N ARG A 122 -6.90 -0.27 -22.80
CA ARG A 122 -7.76 0.66 -23.54
C ARG A 122 -9.21 0.67 -23.05
N GLU A 123 -9.69 -0.36 -22.36
CA GLU A 123 -11.03 -0.32 -21.76
C GLU A 123 -11.08 0.63 -20.57
N PHE A 124 -9.98 0.76 -19.80
CA PHE A 124 -9.89 1.76 -18.74
C PHE A 124 -9.78 3.19 -19.28
N ASP A 125 -9.10 3.34 -20.42
CA ASP A 125 -8.98 4.62 -21.13
C ASP A 125 -10.36 5.11 -21.61
N ASN A 126 -11.11 4.23 -22.27
CA ASN A 126 -12.42 4.53 -22.85
C ASN A 126 -13.59 4.51 -21.84
N LEU A 127 -13.34 4.25 -20.55
CA LEU A 127 -14.39 4.24 -19.54
C LEU A 127 -15.00 5.64 -19.42
N GLU A 128 -16.32 5.74 -19.50
CA GLU A 128 -16.99 7.03 -19.33
C GLU A 128 -16.86 7.53 -17.88
N ARG A 129 -16.39 8.76 -17.70
CA ARG A 129 -16.23 9.37 -16.36
C ARG A 129 -17.52 9.36 -15.55
N ARG A 130 -18.68 9.60 -16.19
CA ARG A 130 -19.99 9.55 -15.53
C ARG A 130 -20.33 8.17 -14.99
N GLU A 131 -19.91 7.11 -15.68
CA GLU A 131 -20.09 5.74 -15.21
C GLU A 131 -19.25 5.53 -13.94
N TYR A 132 -17.96 5.86 -13.97
CA TYR A 132 -17.08 5.79 -12.80
C TYR A 132 -17.60 6.59 -11.61
N GLU A 133 -18.12 7.80 -11.85
CA GLU A 133 -18.66 8.66 -10.79
C GLU A 133 -19.85 8.03 -10.07
N SER A 134 -20.65 7.21 -10.77
CA SER A 134 -21.80 6.49 -10.22
C SER A 134 -21.45 5.29 -9.34
N TRP A 135 -20.19 4.82 -9.38
CA TRP A 135 -19.76 3.63 -8.65
C TRP A 135 -19.67 3.85 -7.13
N SER A 136 -19.76 2.74 -6.40
CA SER A 136 -19.51 2.70 -4.97
C SER A 136 -18.07 3.11 -4.62
N SER A 137 -17.83 3.49 -3.37
CA SER A 137 -16.47 3.83 -2.91
C SER A 137 -15.52 2.65 -3.06
N GLU A 138 -15.99 1.44 -2.79
CA GLU A 138 -15.23 0.19 -2.89
C GLU A 138 -14.85 -0.10 -4.34
N ASP A 139 -15.78 0.05 -5.30
CA ASP A 139 -15.51 -0.18 -6.72
C ASP A 139 -14.51 0.85 -7.27
N LYS A 140 -14.56 2.10 -6.79
CA LYS A 140 -13.56 3.13 -7.14
C LYS A 140 -12.15 2.75 -6.65
N ILE A 141 -12.02 2.27 -5.41
CA ILE A 141 -10.73 1.81 -4.88
C ILE A 141 -10.20 0.64 -5.71
N VAL A 142 -11.05 -0.34 -5.96
CA VAL A 142 -10.73 -1.54 -6.73
C VAL A 142 -10.26 -1.20 -8.14
N PHE A 143 -10.95 -0.28 -8.80
CA PHE A 143 -10.59 0.19 -10.14
C PHE A 143 -9.15 0.69 -10.16
N TRP A 144 -8.78 1.61 -9.26
CA TRP A 144 -7.43 2.17 -9.25
C TRP A 144 -6.34 1.17 -8.83
N ILE A 145 -6.64 0.22 -7.93
CA ILE A 145 -5.69 -0.86 -7.61
C ILE A 145 -5.44 -1.73 -8.84
N ASN A 146 -6.50 -2.14 -9.54
CA ASN A 146 -6.40 -2.99 -10.72
C ASN A 146 -5.69 -2.27 -11.88
N VAL A 147 -6.05 -1.01 -12.16
CA VAL A 147 -5.39 -0.16 -13.16
C VAL A 147 -3.91 -0.01 -12.85
N TYR A 148 -3.55 0.33 -11.60
CA TYR A 148 -2.16 0.50 -11.19
C TYR A 148 -1.34 -0.77 -11.45
N ASN A 149 -1.84 -1.93 -11.01
CA ASN A 149 -1.13 -3.20 -11.15
C ASN A 149 -1.01 -3.64 -12.62
N LEU A 150 -2.07 -3.50 -13.42
CA LEU A 150 -2.03 -3.87 -14.85
C LEU A 150 -1.13 -2.93 -15.67
N GLN A 151 -1.14 -1.64 -15.36
CA GLN A 151 -0.19 -0.70 -15.97
C GLN A 151 1.25 -1.02 -15.56
N LYS A 152 1.47 -1.45 -14.31
CA LYS A 152 2.79 -1.93 -13.86
C LYS A 152 3.24 -3.15 -14.66
N LEU A 153 2.37 -4.16 -14.80
CA LEU A 153 2.64 -5.32 -15.62
C LEU A 153 2.97 -4.93 -17.07
N SER A 154 2.23 -3.98 -17.64
CA SER A 154 2.43 -3.51 -19.02
C SER A 154 3.81 -2.89 -19.23
N ILE A 155 4.20 -1.90 -18.41
CA ILE A 155 5.50 -1.24 -18.58
C ILE A 155 6.67 -2.20 -18.34
N VAL A 156 6.54 -3.13 -17.40
CA VAL A 156 7.59 -4.14 -17.15
C VAL A 156 7.68 -5.12 -18.31
N THR A 157 6.54 -5.62 -18.80
CA THR A 157 6.45 -6.53 -19.96
C THR A 157 7.02 -5.91 -21.23
N ASP A 158 6.74 -4.63 -21.48
CA ASP A 158 7.24 -3.90 -22.66
C ASP A 158 8.76 -3.72 -22.63
N ASN A 159 9.37 -3.80 -21.45
CA ASN A 159 10.81 -3.70 -21.27
C ASN A 159 11.49 -5.05 -20.94
N TYR A 160 10.74 -6.16 -20.98
CA TYR A 160 11.27 -7.49 -20.70
C TYR A 160 11.97 -8.11 -21.93
N PRO A 161 13.11 -8.82 -21.80
CA PRO A 161 13.87 -9.03 -20.57
C PRO A 161 14.55 -7.74 -20.12
N ILE A 162 14.51 -7.47 -18.81
CA ILE A 162 15.17 -6.30 -18.23
C ILE A 162 16.67 -6.45 -18.42
N LYS A 163 17.28 -5.42 -19.03
CA LYS A 163 18.72 -5.34 -19.23
C LYS A 163 19.23 -4.01 -18.72
N PRO A 164 20.41 -3.99 -18.06
CA PRO A 164 21.06 -2.74 -17.68
C PRO A 164 21.38 -1.91 -18.92
N SER A 165 21.18 -0.59 -18.85
CA SER A 165 21.59 0.34 -19.90
C SER A 165 23.10 0.64 -19.88
N SER A 166 23.80 0.31 -18.78
CA SER A 166 25.26 0.47 -18.66
C SER A 166 25.87 -0.55 -17.69
N ARG A 167 27.19 -0.81 -17.82
CA ARG A 167 27.94 -1.65 -16.87
C ARG A 167 27.93 -1.09 -15.44
N ILE A 168 27.84 0.23 -15.30
CA ILE A 168 27.79 0.92 -14.00
C ILE A 168 26.53 0.48 -13.26
N LEU A 169 25.37 0.53 -13.92
CA LEU A 169 24.11 0.10 -13.31
C LEU A 169 24.12 -1.38 -12.92
N THR A 170 24.78 -2.25 -13.68
CA THR A 170 24.94 -3.67 -13.31
C THR A 170 25.63 -3.83 -11.95
N VAL A 171 26.67 -3.03 -11.67
CA VAL A 171 27.38 -3.06 -10.38
C VAL A 171 26.51 -2.46 -9.27
N PHE A 172 25.91 -1.29 -9.52
CA PHE A 172 25.07 -0.60 -8.53
C PHE A 172 23.82 -1.40 -8.13
N TYR A 173 23.19 -2.10 -9.08
CA TYR A 173 21.96 -2.88 -8.84
C TYR A 173 22.21 -4.38 -8.75
N ARG A 174 23.47 -4.78 -8.49
CA ARG A 174 23.89 -6.16 -8.17
C ARG A 174 23.40 -7.21 -9.18
N GLY A 175 23.51 -6.89 -10.47
CA GLY A 175 23.19 -7.81 -11.56
C GLY A 175 22.28 -7.20 -12.61
N THR A 176 21.72 -8.06 -13.46
CA THR A 176 20.89 -7.67 -14.62
C THR A 176 19.40 -7.72 -14.32
N ASN A 177 18.99 -8.44 -13.28
CA ASN A 177 17.59 -8.79 -13.02
C ASN A 177 16.94 -7.85 -12.01
N SER A 178 17.19 -6.55 -12.10
CA SER A 178 16.61 -5.56 -11.19
C SER A 178 15.65 -4.62 -11.91
N ILE A 179 14.49 -4.38 -11.31
CA ILE A 179 13.51 -3.40 -11.80
C ILE A 179 14.12 -1.98 -11.93
N ARG A 180 15.20 -1.70 -11.17
CA ARG A 180 15.88 -0.41 -11.19
C ARG A 180 16.55 -0.06 -12.51
N HIS A 181 16.82 -1.05 -13.36
CA HIS A 181 17.35 -0.80 -14.71
C HIS A 181 16.35 -0.09 -15.62
N ILE A 182 15.06 -0.06 -15.25
CA ILE A 182 14.00 0.64 -15.97
C ILE A 182 13.25 1.64 -15.08
N GLU A 183 13.85 2.06 -13.97
CA GLU A 183 13.23 2.97 -12.97
C GLU A 183 12.77 4.30 -13.60
N GLU A 184 13.59 4.89 -14.47
CA GLU A 184 13.25 6.13 -15.18
C GLU A 184 12.06 5.93 -16.13
N LYS A 185 11.98 4.77 -16.80
CA LYS A 185 10.85 4.44 -17.68
C LYS A 185 9.57 4.21 -16.90
N ILE A 186 9.64 3.60 -15.72
CA ILE A 186 8.49 3.40 -14.83
C ILE A 186 8.02 4.74 -14.28
N THR A 187 8.93 5.56 -13.75
CA THR A 187 8.61 6.85 -13.13
C THR A 187 8.05 7.84 -14.15
N GLY A 188 8.61 7.86 -15.36
CA GLY A 188 8.15 8.68 -16.47
C GLY A 188 7.01 8.08 -17.29
N HIS A 189 6.51 6.89 -16.94
CA HIS A 189 5.44 6.23 -17.70
C HIS A 189 4.14 7.01 -17.55
N LYS A 190 3.62 7.47 -18.70
CA LYS A 190 2.34 8.16 -18.84
C LYS A 190 1.36 7.23 -19.53
N PHE A 191 0.13 7.21 -19.04
CA PHE A 191 -0.95 6.41 -19.60
C PHE A 191 -2.30 7.08 -19.34
N LEU A 192 -3.27 6.79 -20.19
CA LEU A 192 -4.61 7.35 -20.09
C LEU A 192 -5.53 6.45 -19.24
N VAL A 193 -6.42 7.10 -18.49
CA VAL A 193 -7.54 6.49 -17.77
C VAL A 193 -8.69 7.49 -17.81
N MET A 194 -9.83 7.11 -18.39
CA MET A 194 -10.98 8.01 -18.60
C MET A 194 -10.58 9.33 -19.28
N ASP A 195 -9.90 9.25 -20.42
CA ASP A 195 -9.35 10.37 -21.21
C ASP A 195 -8.38 11.33 -20.46
N GLU A 196 -7.90 10.96 -19.26
CA GLU A 196 -6.98 11.76 -18.46
C GLU A 196 -5.62 11.07 -18.36
N GLU A 197 -4.53 11.83 -18.53
CA GLU A 197 -3.16 11.32 -18.44
C GLU A 197 -2.69 11.20 -16.98
N PHE A 198 -2.20 10.02 -16.61
CA PHE A 198 -1.66 9.72 -15.29
C PHE A 198 -0.24 9.17 -15.35
N THR A 199 0.47 9.33 -14.23
CA THR A 199 1.66 8.55 -13.86
C THR A 199 1.34 7.72 -12.61
N PHE A 200 2.15 6.71 -12.30
CA PHE A 200 2.00 5.95 -11.04
C PHE A 200 2.03 6.86 -9.81
N GLY A 201 2.95 7.83 -9.78
CA GLY A 201 3.04 8.79 -8.68
C GLY A 201 1.82 9.71 -8.57
N ALA A 202 1.20 10.07 -9.70
CA ALA A 202 -0.04 10.84 -9.71
C ALA A 202 -1.21 10.04 -9.12
N ILE A 203 -1.33 8.75 -9.47
CA ILE A 203 -2.36 7.86 -8.89
C ILE A 203 -2.16 7.70 -7.39
N GLU A 204 -0.94 7.39 -6.95
CA GLU A 204 -0.62 7.23 -5.52
C GLU A 204 -0.96 8.50 -4.73
N LYS A 205 -0.58 9.68 -5.25
CA LYS A 205 -0.84 10.96 -4.58
C LYS A 205 -2.33 11.29 -4.53
N ARG A 206 -3.02 11.21 -5.66
CA ARG A 206 -4.42 11.65 -5.78
C ARG A 206 -5.36 10.68 -5.09
N PHE A 207 -5.27 9.40 -5.46
CA PHE A 207 -6.25 8.41 -5.03
C PHE A 207 -5.83 7.73 -3.74
N PHE A 208 -4.68 7.06 -3.71
CA PHE A 208 -4.32 6.22 -2.55
C PHE A 208 -3.98 7.00 -1.28
N ARG A 209 -3.42 8.21 -1.41
CA ARG A 209 -3.08 9.10 -0.29
C ARG A 209 -4.11 10.20 -0.05
N GLY A 210 -4.86 10.58 -1.09
CA GLY A 210 -5.78 11.71 -1.05
C GLY A 210 -7.23 11.28 -0.80
N GLU A 211 -7.79 10.53 -1.74
CA GLU A 211 -9.21 10.16 -1.73
C GLU A 211 -9.50 8.93 -0.85
N PHE A 212 -8.58 7.97 -0.81
CA PHE A 212 -8.80 6.69 -0.12
C PHE A 212 -8.17 6.67 1.27
N ASP A 213 -8.96 6.26 2.24
CA ASP A 213 -8.56 6.23 3.65
C ASP A 213 -8.26 4.79 4.08
N ASP A 214 -7.47 4.02 3.33
CA ASP A 214 -7.10 2.65 3.72
C ASP A 214 -5.63 2.34 3.42
N PRO A 215 -4.76 2.27 4.44
CA PRO A 215 -3.34 2.02 4.24
C PRO A 215 -3.03 0.60 3.74
N ARG A 216 -4.00 -0.35 3.79
CA ARG A 216 -3.82 -1.70 3.23
C ARG A 216 -3.65 -1.67 1.71
N ILE A 217 -4.10 -0.61 1.03
CA ILE A 217 -3.95 -0.41 -0.42
C ILE A 217 -2.47 -0.46 -0.84
N PHE A 218 -1.55 0.03 0.00
CA PHE A 218 -0.11 -0.02 -0.30
C PHE A 218 0.48 -1.44 -0.27
N PHE A 219 -0.27 -2.43 0.24
CA PHE A 219 0.05 -3.86 0.12
C PHE A 219 -0.68 -4.56 -1.02
N ALA A 220 -1.65 -3.87 -1.65
CA ALA A 220 -2.39 -4.35 -2.81
C ALA A 220 -1.74 -3.98 -4.14
N ILE A 221 -0.83 -3.01 -4.14
CA ILE A 221 -0.09 -2.57 -5.32
C ILE A 221 1.33 -3.16 -5.36
N SER A 222 1.79 -3.55 -6.55
CA SER A 222 3.11 -4.14 -6.75
C SER A 222 4.09 -3.16 -7.41
N SER A 223 5.35 -3.19 -6.96
CA SER A 223 6.49 -2.55 -7.64
C SER A 223 7.21 -3.49 -8.59
N ALA A 224 6.67 -4.68 -8.86
CA ALA A 224 7.25 -5.71 -9.72
C ALA A 224 8.64 -6.22 -9.26
N CYS A 225 8.86 -6.34 -7.95
CA CYS A 225 10.10 -6.84 -7.37
C CYS A 225 9.89 -7.70 -6.12
N LEU A 226 10.91 -8.43 -5.68
CA LEU A 226 10.81 -9.43 -4.62
C LEU A 226 10.39 -8.87 -3.25
N SER A 227 10.87 -7.68 -2.87
CA SER A 227 10.46 -7.05 -1.60
C SER A 227 9.14 -6.29 -1.68
N SER A 228 8.52 -6.19 -2.86
CA SER A 228 7.19 -5.63 -3.00
C SER A 228 6.11 -6.62 -2.52
N PRO A 229 4.89 -6.16 -2.22
CA PRO A 229 3.79 -7.07 -1.92
C PRO A 229 3.57 -8.05 -3.07
N PRO A 230 3.34 -9.34 -2.79
CA PRO A 230 3.18 -10.35 -3.83
C PRO A 230 1.94 -10.03 -4.66
N LEU A 231 2.07 -10.02 -5.98
CA LEU A 231 0.92 -9.74 -6.84
C LEU A 231 -0.16 -10.82 -6.64
N ARG A 232 -1.43 -10.40 -6.60
CA ARG A 232 -2.57 -11.30 -6.51
C ARG A 232 -2.88 -11.85 -7.91
N ASN A 233 -3.18 -13.13 -8.02
CA ASN A 233 -3.50 -13.82 -9.28
C ASN A 233 -4.98 -13.71 -9.68
N GLU A 234 -5.70 -12.82 -9.01
CA GLU A 234 -7.06 -12.40 -9.30
C GLU A 234 -7.16 -10.88 -9.11
N PRO A 235 -8.08 -10.19 -9.80
CA PRO A 235 -8.29 -8.78 -9.58
C PRO A 235 -9.00 -8.54 -8.24
N TYR A 236 -8.97 -7.29 -7.80
CA TYR A 236 -9.82 -6.88 -6.69
C TYR A 236 -11.26 -6.66 -7.16
N TYR A 237 -12.23 -6.86 -6.26
CA TYR A 237 -13.67 -6.69 -6.51
C TYR A 237 -14.31 -5.89 -5.38
N GLY A 238 -15.19 -4.93 -5.69
CA GLY A 238 -15.74 -4.02 -4.68
C GLY A 238 -16.48 -4.75 -3.57
N SER A 239 -17.26 -5.77 -3.94
CA SER A 239 -18.00 -6.61 -2.98
C SER A 239 -17.12 -7.32 -1.95
N ASN A 240 -15.84 -7.56 -2.27
CA ASN A 240 -14.91 -8.35 -1.47
C ASN A 240 -13.68 -7.54 -1.03
N LEU A 241 -13.66 -6.23 -1.29
CA LEU A 241 -12.45 -5.41 -1.17
C LEU A 241 -11.80 -5.54 0.20
N SER A 242 -12.55 -5.37 1.29
CA SER A 242 -11.98 -5.44 2.65
C SER A 242 -11.34 -6.80 2.93
N GLN A 243 -12.01 -7.89 2.55
CA GLN A 243 -11.48 -9.24 2.74
C GLN A 243 -10.20 -9.42 1.92
N GLN A 244 -10.20 -9.01 0.64
CA GLN A 244 -9.03 -9.14 -0.22
C GLN A 244 -7.85 -8.31 0.29
N LEU A 245 -8.07 -7.12 0.83
CA LEU A 245 -7.04 -6.28 1.43
C LEU A 245 -6.47 -6.90 2.72
N ASP A 246 -7.30 -7.52 3.56
CA ASP A 246 -6.85 -8.20 4.76
C ASP A 246 -6.02 -9.44 4.44
N GLU A 247 -6.50 -10.28 3.53
CA GLU A 247 -5.77 -11.46 3.06
C GLU A 247 -4.44 -11.07 2.41
N GLN A 248 -4.44 -10.02 1.60
CA GLN A 248 -3.25 -9.52 0.94
C GLN A 248 -2.22 -9.00 1.96
N THR A 249 -2.68 -8.29 2.99
CA THR A 249 -1.83 -7.81 4.08
C THR A 249 -1.22 -8.98 4.86
N GLY A 250 -2.03 -9.97 5.23
CA GLY A 250 -1.57 -11.18 5.91
C GLY A 250 -0.55 -11.96 5.06
N ARG A 251 -0.82 -12.11 3.76
CA ARG A 251 0.09 -12.75 2.80
C ARG A 251 1.42 -12.00 2.72
N PHE A 252 1.41 -10.67 2.62
CA PHE A 252 2.64 -9.87 2.65
C PHE A 252 3.41 -10.08 3.96
N LEU A 253 2.77 -9.91 5.11
CA LEU A 253 3.41 -10.04 6.42
C LEU A 253 3.92 -11.45 6.74
N SER A 254 3.39 -12.49 6.09
CA SER A 254 3.92 -13.85 6.20
C SER A 254 5.29 -14.03 5.52
N SER A 255 5.69 -13.08 4.67
CA SER A 255 6.98 -13.12 3.98
C SER A 255 8.13 -12.74 4.91
N PRO A 256 9.27 -13.46 4.85
CA PRO A 256 10.49 -13.06 5.56
C PRO A 256 11.09 -11.75 5.03
N LEU A 257 10.61 -11.22 3.90
CA LEU A 257 10.97 -9.89 3.37
C LEU A 257 10.07 -8.76 3.91
N ALA A 258 9.03 -9.11 4.66
CA ALA A 258 8.07 -8.15 5.20
C ALA A 258 8.17 -8.00 6.72
N PHE A 259 8.27 -9.12 7.44
CA PHE A 259 8.29 -9.15 8.89
C PHE A 259 9.10 -10.33 9.42
N GLY A 260 9.83 -10.11 10.52
CA GLY A 260 10.51 -11.18 11.23
C GLY A 260 10.96 -10.77 12.62
N ILE A 261 11.05 -11.73 13.55
CA ILE A 261 11.56 -11.49 14.91
C ILE A 261 12.72 -12.45 15.20
N ASP A 262 13.90 -11.89 15.44
CA ASP A 262 15.03 -12.60 16.05
C ASP A 262 14.95 -12.38 17.57
N ARG A 263 14.43 -13.39 18.27
CA ARG A 263 14.19 -13.32 19.73
C ARG A 263 15.48 -13.40 20.54
N GLU A 264 16.48 -14.13 20.05
CA GLU A 264 17.77 -14.26 20.72
C GLU A 264 18.51 -12.93 20.71
N LYS A 265 18.53 -12.25 19.55
CA LYS A 265 19.17 -10.93 19.41
C LYS A 265 18.27 -9.76 19.78
N ARG A 266 17.01 -10.02 20.15
CA ARG A 266 15.98 -9.02 20.43
C ARG A 266 15.86 -7.98 19.30
N LYS A 267 15.67 -8.46 18.08
CA LYS A 267 15.50 -7.63 16.88
C LYS A 267 14.18 -7.92 16.19
N VAL A 268 13.47 -6.85 15.85
CA VAL A 268 12.27 -6.90 15.02
C VAL A 268 12.64 -6.31 13.67
N TYR A 269 12.44 -7.09 12.63
CA TYR A 269 12.70 -6.70 11.26
C TYR A 269 11.39 -6.35 10.58
N LEU A 270 11.33 -5.14 10.01
CA LEU A 270 10.19 -4.64 9.26
C LEU A 270 10.61 -4.37 7.82
N SER A 271 9.70 -4.60 6.86
CA SER A 271 9.90 -4.19 5.47
C SER A 271 10.27 -2.71 5.36
N ALA A 272 11.06 -2.35 4.34
CA ALA A 272 11.29 -0.96 3.99
C ALA A 272 9.98 -0.20 3.67
N LEU A 273 8.92 -0.90 3.22
CA LEU A 273 7.61 -0.29 2.98
C LEU A 273 7.03 0.42 4.21
N PHE A 274 7.36 -0.07 5.41
CA PHE A 274 6.90 0.50 6.67
C PHE A 274 7.71 1.74 7.11
N GLN A 275 8.79 2.09 6.41
CA GLN A 275 9.52 3.32 6.72
C GLN A 275 8.67 4.55 6.45
N SER A 276 8.88 5.60 7.25
CA SER A 276 8.19 6.88 7.06
C SER A 276 8.49 7.52 5.71
N SER A 277 9.68 7.31 5.14
CA SER A 277 10.04 7.78 3.79
C SER A 277 9.22 7.11 2.67
N TRP A 278 8.52 6.02 2.96
CA TRP A 278 7.71 5.24 2.03
C TRP A 278 6.22 5.31 2.43
N TYR A 279 5.67 4.24 3.03
CA TYR A 279 4.25 4.16 3.38
C TYR A 279 3.99 4.20 4.90
N GLY A 280 5.02 4.27 5.75
CA GLY A 280 4.87 4.25 7.21
C GLY A 280 3.99 5.37 7.77
N ARG A 281 3.95 6.54 7.13
CA ARG A 281 3.11 7.67 7.55
C ARG A 281 1.62 7.44 7.30
N GLU A 282 1.25 6.58 6.36
CA GLU A 282 -0.15 6.35 5.98
C GLU A 282 -0.93 5.63 7.08
N PHE A 283 -0.22 4.96 8.00
CA PHE A 283 -0.81 4.26 9.14
C PHE A 283 -1.15 5.22 10.29
N VAL A 284 -0.55 6.40 10.37
CA VAL A 284 -0.60 7.28 11.54
C VAL A 284 -2.04 7.67 11.89
N LYS A 285 -2.81 8.12 10.91
CA LYS A 285 -4.19 8.62 11.09
C LYS A 285 -5.10 7.60 11.81
N LYS A 286 -4.92 6.30 11.53
CA LYS A 286 -5.77 5.23 12.06
C LYS A 286 -5.15 4.45 13.21
N PHE A 287 -3.82 4.32 13.24
CA PHE A 287 -3.14 3.35 14.10
C PHE A 287 -2.16 3.96 15.10
N ALA A 288 -1.92 5.28 15.13
CA ALA A 288 -1.01 5.91 16.11
C ALA A 288 -1.55 5.97 17.56
N ILE A 289 -2.36 5.00 17.97
CA ILE A 289 -3.00 4.93 19.28
C ILE A 289 -1.95 4.77 20.39
N ASP A 290 -1.91 5.72 21.33
CA ASP A 290 -0.96 5.77 22.45
C ASP A 290 -1.37 4.88 23.65
N ARG A 291 -1.74 3.63 23.35
CA ARG A 291 -2.02 2.60 24.36
C ARG A 291 -0.88 1.58 24.47
N LYS A 292 -0.23 1.29 23.35
CA LYS A 292 0.89 0.34 23.21
C LYS A 292 2.06 1.01 22.49
N PHE A 293 3.27 0.48 22.66
CA PHE A 293 4.50 0.94 21.98
C PHE A 293 4.80 2.44 22.20
N LYS A 294 4.65 2.91 23.44
CA LYS A 294 4.76 4.34 23.81
C LYS A 294 6.19 4.89 23.65
N ASP A 295 7.16 4.00 23.74
CA ASP A 295 8.60 4.25 23.55
C ASP A 295 8.98 4.46 22.06
N GLN A 296 8.06 4.19 21.13
CA GLN A 296 8.29 4.32 19.69
C GLN A 296 7.75 5.64 19.13
N SER A 297 8.30 6.09 17.99
CA SER A 297 7.77 7.22 17.22
C SER A 297 6.32 7.00 16.81
N ALA A 298 5.56 8.05 16.50
CA ALA A 298 4.15 7.93 16.11
C ALA A 298 3.95 7.02 14.89
N GLU A 299 4.82 7.11 13.88
CA GLU A 299 4.78 6.28 12.67
C GLU A 299 5.10 4.82 12.99
N THR A 300 6.18 4.58 13.75
CA THR A 300 6.59 3.23 14.12
C THR A 300 5.53 2.57 15.01
N ARG A 301 4.99 3.30 15.98
CA ARG A 301 3.86 2.88 16.82
C ARG A 301 2.63 2.53 15.99
N ALA A 302 2.30 3.36 14.99
CA ALA A 302 1.19 3.10 14.09
C ALA A 302 1.37 1.81 13.29
N VAL A 303 2.55 1.61 12.73
CA VAL A 303 2.91 0.35 12.05
C VAL A 303 2.79 -0.83 13.01
N LEU A 304 3.35 -0.74 14.22
CA LEU A 304 3.29 -1.84 15.21
C LEU A 304 1.84 -2.17 15.61
N ASN A 305 1.01 -1.15 15.88
CA ASN A 305 -0.41 -1.35 16.15
C ASN A 305 -1.12 -2.02 14.96
N PHE A 306 -0.83 -1.60 13.73
CA PHE A 306 -1.39 -2.21 12.53
C PHE A 306 -1.01 -3.69 12.39
N ILE A 307 0.28 -4.03 12.44
CA ILE A 307 0.76 -5.41 12.21
C ILE A 307 0.27 -6.38 13.29
N THR A 308 -0.01 -5.91 14.52
CA THR A 308 -0.52 -6.78 15.60
C THR A 308 -1.86 -7.44 15.29
N ASN A 309 -2.60 -6.92 14.31
CA ASN A 309 -3.85 -7.53 13.83
C ASN A 309 -3.62 -8.76 12.93
N TYR A 310 -2.41 -8.96 12.41
CA TYR A 310 -2.10 -9.96 11.38
C TYR A 310 -1.05 -11.00 11.79
N ILE A 311 -0.36 -10.80 12.92
CA ILE A 311 0.72 -11.69 13.39
C ILE A 311 0.25 -12.61 14.52
N SER A 312 1.06 -13.61 14.87
CA SER A 312 0.71 -14.57 15.91
C SER A 312 0.63 -13.91 17.30
N LYS A 313 -0.21 -14.46 18.20
CA LYS A 313 -0.27 -14.00 19.61
C LYS A 313 1.12 -14.00 20.28
N LYS A 314 1.96 -14.98 19.96
CA LYS A 314 3.34 -15.09 20.48
C LYS A 314 4.21 -13.91 20.01
N ASP A 315 4.03 -13.44 18.78
CA ASP A 315 4.75 -12.28 18.26
C ASP A 315 4.19 -10.99 18.88
N VAL A 316 2.86 -10.86 19.00
CA VAL A 316 2.23 -9.72 19.70
C VAL A 316 2.77 -9.57 21.11
N THR A 317 2.76 -10.65 21.91
CA THR A 317 3.29 -10.62 23.29
C THR A 317 4.76 -10.17 23.32
N PHE A 318 5.59 -10.67 22.39
CA PHE A 318 6.98 -10.23 22.30
C PHE A 318 7.08 -8.73 22.01
N LEU A 319 6.32 -8.22 21.04
CA LEU A 319 6.32 -6.80 20.68
C LEU A 319 5.86 -5.90 21.84
N GLU A 320 4.92 -6.37 22.66
CA GLU A 320 4.39 -5.60 23.79
C GLU A 320 5.33 -5.56 25.00
N THR A 321 6.31 -6.48 25.11
CA THR A 321 7.30 -6.47 26.20
C THR A 321 8.29 -5.29 26.16
N GLY A 322 8.39 -4.57 25.02
CA GLY A 322 9.14 -3.31 24.93
C GLY A 322 10.67 -3.41 25.06
N ASN A 323 11.27 -4.56 24.73
CA ASN A 323 12.73 -4.77 24.87
C ASN A 323 13.35 -5.37 23.60
N TYR A 324 13.27 -4.63 22.50
CA TYR A 324 13.90 -5.00 21.22
C TYR A 324 14.30 -3.75 20.44
N THR A 325 15.14 -3.94 19.44
CA THR A 325 15.44 -2.89 18.45
C THR A 325 14.72 -3.19 17.14
N ILE A 326 14.19 -2.14 16.51
CA ILE A 326 13.57 -2.24 15.18
C ILE A 326 14.65 -2.01 14.13
N LYS A 327 14.64 -2.85 13.11
CA LYS A 327 15.51 -2.75 11.93
C LYS A 327 14.65 -2.84 10.68
N TYR A 328 14.80 -1.86 9.80
CA TYR A 328 14.18 -1.92 8.49
C TYR A 328 15.07 -2.76 7.56
N MET A 329 14.44 -3.68 6.84
CA MET A 329 15.10 -4.58 5.90
C MET A 329 15.57 -3.81 4.66
N THR A 330 16.65 -4.28 4.03
CA THR A 330 17.04 -3.79 2.70
C THR A 330 16.00 -4.22 1.67
N TYR A 331 15.59 -3.30 0.81
CA TYR A 331 14.61 -3.59 -0.24
C TYR A 331 15.27 -4.30 -1.42
N ASP A 332 14.82 -5.53 -1.70
CA ASP A 332 15.27 -6.33 -2.83
C ASP A 332 14.51 -5.92 -4.10
N TRP A 333 15.25 -5.26 -4.98
CA TRP A 333 14.78 -4.76 -6.26
C TRP A 333 14.88 -5.78 -7.40
N THR A 334 15.24 -7.03 -7.10
CA THR A 334 15.18 -8.12 -8.07
C THR A 334 13.76 -8.24 -8.62
N ILE A 335 13.60 -8.31 -9.94
CA ILE A 335 12.29 -8.45 -10.59
C ILE A 335 11.58 -9.71 -10.06
N ASN A 336 10.26 -9.64 -9.84
CA ASN A 336 9.45 -10.79 -9.46
C ASN A 336 9.11 -11.71 -10.66
N ASP A 337 10.12 -12.13 -11.40
CA ASP A 337 9.99 -12.96 -12.60
C ASP A 337 9.87 -14.47 -12.25
N GLY A 338 8.84 -15.11 -12.80
CA GLY A 338 8.57 -16.54 -12.67
C GLY A 338 8.58 -17.30 -14.01
N SER A 339 9.02 -16.64 -15.10
CA SER A 339 9.04 -17.17 -16.47
C SER A 339 10.05 -18.30 -16.71
#